data_AF-A0AA90YSP3-F1
#
_entry.id   AF-A0AA90YSP3-F1
#
_cell.length_a   1.000
_cell.length_b   1.000
_cell.length_c   1.000
_cell.angle_alpha   90.00
_cell.angle_beta   90.00
_cell.angle_gamma   90.00
#
_symmetry.space_group_name_H-M   'P 1'
#
loop_
_entity.id
_entity.type
_entity.pdbx_description
1 polymer ?
#
loop_
_entity_poly.entity_id
_entity_poly.type
_entity_poly.pdbx_seq_one_letter_code
_entity_poly.pdbx_strand_id
1 'polypeptide(L)' 'MRFSRFILVATTCVGLAACGDTTGEQAILGGGAGAVGAAVLNADPLFGAAVGAAGNVLYCKTQNTCN' A
#
# COMPACT_ATOMS: atom_id res chain seq x y z
N MET A 1 -0.68 -4.07 -24.41
CA MET A 1 0.08 -4.51 -23.21
C MET A 1 1.22 -3.56 -22.75
N ARG A 2 1.49 -2.43 -23.42
CA ARG A 2 2.57 -1.48 -23.02
C ARG A 2 2.14 -0.44 -21.99
N PHE A 3 0.85 -0.09 -21.94
CA PHE A 3 0.26 0.83 -20.96
C PHE A 3 0.25 0.29 -19.51
N SER A 4 0.12 -1.04 -19.34
CA SER A 4 0.09 -1.68 -18.01
C SER A 4 1.41 -1.51 -17.24
N ARG A 5 2.56 -1.46 -17.94
CA ARG A 5 3.87 -1.25 -17.30
C ARG A 5 4.04 0.16 -16.75
N PHE A 6 3.52 1.18 -17.45
CA PHE A 6 3.59 2.57 -16.99
C PHE A 6 2.72 2.81 -15.74
N ILE A 7 1.55 2.15 -15.66
CA ILE A 7 0.68 2.22 -14.48
C ILE A 7 1.37 1.57 -13.27
N LEU A 8 2.05 0.44 -13.46
CA LEU A 8 2.77 -0.25 -12.39
C LEU A 8 3.93 0.61 -11.85
N VAL A 9 4.72 1.22 -12.73
CA VAL A 9 5.81 2.12 -12.33
C VAL A 9 5.28 3.37 -11.62
N ALA A 10 4.18 3.96 -12.12
CA ALA A 10 3.57 5.12 -11.48
C ALA A 10 2.97 4.77 -10.11
N THR A 11 2.32 3.61 -9.96
CA THR A 11 1.81 3.15 -8.66
C THR A 11 2.94 2.78 -7.70
N THR A 12 4.07 2.28 -8.18
CA THR A 12 5.25 2.10 -7.31
C THR A 12 5.84 3.42 -6.84
N CYS A 13 5.92 4.45 -7.70
CA CYS A 13 6.41 5.77 -7.29
C CYS A 13 5.44 6.48 -6.34
N VAL A 14 4.13 6.39 -6.58
CA VAL A 14 3.10 6.95 -5.69
C VAL A 14 3.02 6.17 -4.38
N GLY A 15 3.16 4.84 -4.42
CA GLY A 15 3.23 4.00 -3.23
C GLY A 15 4.47 4.31 -2.37
N LEU A 16 5.59 4.67 -2.99
CA LEU A 16 6.79 5.14 -2.29
C LEU A 16 6.57 6.50 -1.59
N ALA A 17 5.81 7.40 -2.20
CA ALA A 17 5.47 8.70 -1.61
C ALA A 17 4.34 8.62 -0.56
N ALA A 18 3.57 7.52 -0.54
CA ALA A 18 2.43 7.32 0.35
C ALA A 18 2.81 6.67 1.69
N CYS A 19 4.10 6.62 2.03
CA CYS A 19 4.50 6.12 3.33
C CYS A 19 4.04 6.98 4.50
N GLY A 20 3.47 8.18 4.30
CA GLY A 20 2.94 8.99 5.40
C GLY A 20 4.00 9.39 6.44
N ASP A 21 3.73 10.43 7.21
CA ASP A 21 4.71 10.91 8.19
C ASP A 21 4.70 10.05 9.47
N THR A 22 3.54 9.45 9.78
CA THR A 22 3.31 8.71 11.02
C THR A 22 2.89 7.27 10.79
N THR A 23 3.18 6.39 11.76
CA THR A 23 2.76 4.97 11.73
C THR A 23 1.23 4.81 11.60
N GLY A 24 0.47 5.75 12.15
CA GLY A 24 -1.00 5.76 12.04
C GLY A 24 -1.45 6.02 10.60
N GLU A 25 -0.89 7.03 9.95
CA GLU A 25 -1.16 7.29 8.53
C GLU A 25 -0.74 6.11 7.65
N GLN A 26 0.41 5.48 7.92
CA GLN A 26 0.85 4.28 7.22
C GLN A 26 -0.16 3.14 7.30
N ALA A 27 -0.68 2.88 8.50
CA ALA A 27 -1.65 1.83 8.72
C ALA A 27 -2.98 2.15 8.02
N ILE A 28 -3.42 3.42 8.04
CA ILE A 28 -4.67 3.83 7.39
C ILE A 28 -4.54 3.80 5.86
N LEU A 29 -3.42 4.27 5.30
CA LEU A 29 -3.15 4.25 3.86
C LEU A 29 -3.01 2.82 3.34
N GLY A 30 -2.19 2.01 4.02
CA GLY A 30 -1.99 0.60 3.69
C GLY A 30 -3.24 -0.23 3.88
N GLY A 31 -3.95 -0.02 4.99
CA GLY A 31 -5.18 -0.74 5.30
C GLY A 31 -6.34 -0.33 4.41
N GLY A 32 -6.47 0.95 4.08
CA GLY A 32 -7.45 1.43 3.11
C GLY A 32 -7.22 0.83 1.72
N ALA A 33 -5.98 0.87 1.23
CA ALA A 33 -5.62 0.25 -0.04
C ALA A 33 -5.82 -1.27 -0.03
N GLY A 34 -5.47 -1.94 1.07
CA GLY A 34 -5.66 -3.37 1.26
C GLY A 34 -7.12 -3.81 1.34
N ALA A 35 -7.98 -3.05 2.04
CA ALA A 35 -9.41 -3.30 2.09
C ALA A 35 -10.08 -3.12 0.72
N VAL A 36 -9.76 -2.03 0.02
CA VAL A 36 -10.28 -1.79 -1.33
C VAL A 36 -9.81 -2.87 -2.29
N GLY A 37 -8.54 -3.25 -2.23
CA GLY A 37 -7.99 -4.35 -3.04
C GLY A 37 -8.69 -5.68 -2.77
N ALA A 38 -8.89 -6.02 -1.49
CA ALA A 38 -9.62 -7.22 -1.11
C ALA A 38 -11.09 -7.18 -1.55
N ALA A 39 -11.77 -6.04 -1.42
CA ALA A 39 -13.15 -5.87 -1.89
C ALA A 39 -13.28 -6.07 -3.42
N VAL A 40 -12.34 -5.51 -4.20
CA VAL A 40 -12.29 -5.72 -5.67
C VAL A 40 -12.07 -7.20 -6.01
N LEU A 41 -11.25 -7.89 -5.22
CA LEU A 41 -10.97 -9.31 -5.38
C LEU A 41 -12.05 -10.24 -4.80
N ASN A 42 -13.16 -9.71 -4.28
CA ASN A 42 -14.18 -10.46 -3.54
C ASN A 42 -13.59 -11.29 -2.38
N ALA A 43 -12.51 -10.81 -1.78
CA ALA A 43 -11.88 -11.36 -0.58
C ALA A 43 -12.36 -10.60 0.67
N ASP A 44 -12.01 -11.10 1.85
CA ASP A 44 -12.40 -10.47 3.11
C ASP A 44 -11.73 -9.08 3.27
N PRO A 45 -12.50 -7.99 3.29
CA PRO A 45 -11.95 -6.64 3.31
C PRO A 45 -11.30 -6.30 4.66
N LEU A 46 -11.72 -6.93 5.76
CA LEU A 46 -11.12 -6.71 7.07
C LEU A 46 -9.74 -7.34 7.14
N PHE A 47 -9.60 -8.56 6.61
CA PHE A 47 -8.32 -9.22 6.44
C PHE A 47 -7.41 -8.45 5.47
N GLY A 48 -7.97 -7.99 4.34
CA GLY A 48 -7.27 -7.13 3.38
C GLY A 48 -6.73 -5.85 4.02
N ALA A 49 -7.54 -5.18 4.84
CA ALA A 49 -7.10 -4.02 5.61
C ALA A 49 -5.99 -4.36 6.60
N ALA A 50 -6.13 -5.44 7.36
CA ALA A 50 -5.13 -5.82 8.36
C ALA A 50 -3.78 -6.13 7.72
N VAL A 51 -3.78 -6.94 6.65
CA VAL A 51 -2.57 -7.30 5.91
C VAL A 51 -1.99 -6.09 5.17
N GLY A 52 -2.83 -5.25 4.55
CA GLY A 52 -2.40 -4.04 3.87
C GLY A 52 -1.80 -2.99 4.82
N ALA A 53 -2.40 -2.79 5.98
CA ALA A 53 -1.88 -1.88 7.02
C ALA A 53 -0.53 -2.36 7.54
N ALA A 54 -0.43 -3.64 7.94
CA ALA A 54 0.81 -4.22 8.42
C ALA A 54 1.89 -4.22 7.34
N GLY A 55 1.54 -4.60 6.11
CA GLY A 55 2.44 -4.60 4.96
C GLY A 55 2.98 -3.21 4.66
N ASN A 56 2.13 -2.17 4.67
CA ASN A 56 2.56 -0.80 4.40
C ASN A 56 3.46 -0.25 5.51
N VAL A 57 3.12 -0.47 6.79
CA VAL A 57 3.97 -0.05 7.92
C VAL A 57 5.34 -0.73 7.87
N LEU A 58 5.38 -2.04 7.62
CA LEU A 58 6.64 -2.78 7.52
C LEU A 58 7.46 -2.33 6.31
N TYR A 59 6.82 -2.20 5.15
CA TYR A 59 7.45 -1.72 3.93
C TYR A 59 8.07 -0.33 4.15
N CYS A 60 7.30 0.59 4.73
CA CYS A 60 7.78 1.93 5.01
C CYS A 60 8.91 1.94 6.04
N LYS A 61 8.84 1.15 7.11
CA LYS A 61 9.96 1.03 8.08
C LYS A 61 11.22 0.44 7.47
N THR A 62 11.10 -0.54 6.58
CA THR A 62 12.22 -1.28 6.00
C THR A 62 12.78 -0.62 4.73
N GLN A 63 12.00 0.18 4.01
CA GLN A 63 12.35 0.76 2.71
C GLN A 63 12.48 2.29 2.72
N ASN A 64 11.96 3.03 3.72
CA ASN A 64 12.30 4.45 3.90
C ASN A 64 13.75 4.66 4.42
N THR A 65 14.62 3.66 4.33
CA THR A 65 16.08 3.88 4.33
C THR A 65 16.53 4.34 2.94
N CYS A 66 15.89 5.37 2.40
CA CYS A 66 16.50 6.20 1.36
C CYS A 66 17.30 7.27 2.11
N ASN A 67 18.52 6.91 2.52
CA ASN A 67 19.53 7.87 2.96
C ASN A 67 20.36 8.32 1.76
#